data_AF-A0A2N2VGE4-F1
#
_entry.id   AF-A0A2N2VGE4-F1
#
_cell.length_a   1.000
_cell.length_b   1.000
_cell.length_c   1.000
_cell.angle_alpha   90.00
_cell.angle_beta   90.00
_cell.angle_gamma   90.00
#
_symmetry.space_group_name_H-M   'P 1'
#
loop_
_entity.id
_entity.type
_entity.pdbx_description
1 polymer ?
#
loop_
_entity_poly.entity_id
_entity_poly.type
_entity_poly.pdbx_seq_one_letter_code
_entity_poly.pdbx_strand_id
1 'polypeptide(L)'
;MQRQIIPLYPIAAIAWAGIFLSAFLIAPRSCEGGLELYLLGGAVIVLVLSSLPFMLLRNKPLSSRLTIATLLGFITVLVWLAGFFIADFRIICRLF
;
A
#
# COMPACT_ATOMS: atom_id res chain seq x y z
N MET A 1 3.09 7.66 -32.54
CA MET A 1 3.76 7.22 -31.30
C MET A 1 2.78 7.36 -30.14
N GLN A 2 2.10 6.26 -29.78
CA GLN A 2 1.18 6.21 -28.64
C GLN A 2 1.97 6.50 -27.36
N ARG A 3 1.69 7.64 -26.72
CA ARG A 3 2.09 7.90 -25.34
C ARG A 3 1.36 6.86 -24.48
N GLN A 4 2.00 5.74 -24.18
CA GLN A 4 1.60 4.88 -23.07
C GLN A 4 1.73 5.72 -21.80
N ILE A 5 0.64 6.41 -21.45
CA ILE A 5 0.46 7.01 -20.12
C ILE A 5 0.24 5.80 -19.23
N ILE A 6 1.34 5.22 -18.74
CA ILE A 6 1.28 4.11 -17.80
C ILE A 6 0.48 4.65 -16.61
N PRO A 7 -0.72 4.10 -16.34
CA PRO A 7 -1.68 4.79 -15.49
C PRO A 7 -1.31 4.46 -14.05
N LEU A 8 -0.27 5.15 -13.56
CA LEU A 8 0.28 5.02 -12.22
C LEU A 8 -0.81 5.18 -11.14
N TYR A 9 -1.74 6.11 -11.41
CA TYR A 9 -2.83 6.46 -10.50
C TYR A 9 -3.84 5.32 -10.27
N PRO A 10 -4.44 4.68 -11.29
CA PRO A 10 -5.34 3.56 -11.04
C PRO A 10 -4.63 2.33 -10.49
N ILE A 11 -3.36 2.07 -10.84
CA ILE A 11 -2.58 0.98 -10.23
C ILE A 11 -2.45 1.24 -8.72
N ALA A 12 -2.11 2.47 -8.33
CA ALA A 12 -2.02 2.86 -6.93
C ALA A 12 -3.38 2.77 -6.23
N ALA A 13 -4.46 3.23 -6.87
CA ALA A 13 -5.81 3.16 -6.31
C ALA A 13 -6.26 1.70 -6.03
N ILE A 14 -6.00 0.78 -6.96
CA ILE A 14 -6.31 -0.64 -6.78
C ILE A 14 -5.47 -1.24 -5.65
N ALA A 15 -4.17 -0.91 -5.58
CA ALA A 15 -3.30 -1.38 -4.51
C ALA A 15 -3.74 -0.88 -3.12
N TRP A 16 -4.15 0.39 -3.02
CA TRP A 16 -4.67 0.98 -1.79
C TRP A 16 -5.98 0.33 -1.35
N ALA A 17 -6.93 0.15 -2.28
CA ALA A 17 -8.18 -0.54 -2.00
C ALA A 17 -7.93 -1.99 -1.56
N GLY A 18 -7.00 -2.69 -2.22
CA GLY A 18 -6.61 -4.06 -1.89
C GLY A 18 -6.00 -4.19 -0.50
N ILE A 19 -5.04 -3.33 -0.13
CA ILE A 19 -4.49 -3.29 1.23
C ILE A 19 -5.61 -3.06 2.23
N PHE A 20 -6.44 -2.05 2.01
CA PHE A 20 -7.48 -1.68 2.95
C PHE A 20 -8.47 -2.82 3.17
N LEU A 21 -8.95 -3.47 2.10
CA LEU A 21 -9.84 -4.63 2.20
C LEU A 21 -9.15 -5.84 2.85
N SER A 22 -7.87 -6.06 2.57
CA SER A 22 -7.13 -7.18 3.15
C SER A 22 -7.05 -7.09 4.67
N ALA A 23 -7.07 -5.87 5.25
CA ALA A 23 -7.11 -5.66 6.69
C ALA A 23 -8.35 -6.36 7.31
N PHE A 24 -9.52 -6.21 6.69
CA PHE A 24 -10.77 -6.82 7.17
C PHE A 24 -10.82 -8.34 6.95
N LEU A 25 -10.22 -8.85 5.87
CA LEU A 25 -10.16 -10.29 5.60
C LEU A 25 -9.23 -11.02 6.58
N ILE A 26 -8.17 -10.34 7.01
CA ILE A 26 -7.12 -10.90 7.87
C ILE A 26 -7.43 -10.65 9.36
N ALA A 27 -8.25 -9.65 9.68
CA ALA A 27 -8.73 -9.35 11.03
C ALA A 27 -9.17 -10.58 11.84
N PRO A 28 -10.04 -11.48 11.35
CA PRO A 28 -10.45 -12.68 12.09
C PRO A 28 -9.35 -13.73 12.30
N ARG A 29 -8.27 -13.70 11.50
CA ARG A 29 -7.14 -14.66 11.60
C ARG A 29 -5.90 -14.06 12.29
N SER A 30 -6.03 -12.90 12.91
CA SER A 30 -4.87 -12.17 13.40
C SER A 30 -4.24 -12.77 14.65
N CYS A 31 -4.97 -13.59 15.40
CA CYS A 31 -4.41 -14.30 16.56
C CYS A 31 -3.58 -15.54 16.16
N GLU A 32 -3.66 -16.00 14.90
CA GLU A 32 -2.90 -17.15 14.36
C GLU A 32 -1.76 -16.73 13.41
N GLY A 33 -1.36 -15.45 13.43
CA GLY A 33 -0.28 -14.92 12.57
C GLY A 33 -0.75 -14.10 11.37
N GLY A 34 -2.06 -13.85 11.22
CA GLY A 34 -2.58 -12.95 10.18
C GLY A 34 -1.98 -11.54 10.24
N LEU A 35 -1.64 -11.05 11.43
CA LEU A 35 -1.01 -9.74 11.62
C LEU A 35 0.32 -9.60 10.88
N GLU A 36 1.15 -10.65 10.92
CA GLU A 36 2.48 -10.64 10.31
C GLU A 36 2.39 -10.62 8.78
N LEU A 37 1.44 -11.38 8.23
CA LEU A 37 1.12 -11.39 6.80
C LEU A 37 0.60 -10.03 6.30
N TYR A 38 -0.28 -9.37 7.06
CA TYR A 38 -0.75 -8.03 6.72
C TYR A 38 0.39 -7.00 6.81
N LEU A 39 1.28 -7.16 7.79
CA LEU A 39 2.41 -6.27 7.95
C LEU A 39 3.41 -6.40 6.78
N LEU A 40 3.78 -7.63 6.44
CA LEU A 40 4.65 -7.94 5.30
C LEU A 40 4.02 -7.52 3.97
N GLY A 41 2.72 -7.78 3.78
CA GLY A 41 1.99 -7.41 2.57
C GLY A 41 1.98 -5.90 2.33
N GLY A 42 1.70 -5.12 3.37
CA GLY A 42 1.77 -3.65 3.29
C GLY A 42 3.17 -3.14 2.97
N ALA A 43 4.20 -3.69 3.64
CA ALA A 43 5.60 -3.31 3.38
C ALA A 43 6.03 -3.60 1.92
N VAL A 44 5.68 -4.76 1.38
CA VAL A 44 5.96 -5.12 -0.02
C VAL A 44 5.29 -4.14 -0.97
N ILE A 45 4.02 -3.80 -0.74
CA ILE A 45 3.28 -2.88 -1.62
C ILE A 45 3.84 -1.45 -1.54
N VAL A 46 4.25 -0.99 -0.35
CA VAL A 46 4.95 0.31 -0.21
C VAL A 46 6.24 0.32 -1.03
N LEU A 47 7.06 -0.75 -0.96
CA LEU A 47 8.28 -0.86 -1.75
C LEU A 47 8.03 -0.91 -3.26
N VAL A 48 7.00 -1.65 -3.69
CA VAL A 48 6.60 -1.74 -5.09
C VAL A 48 6.13 -0.37 -5.59
N LEU A 49 5.18 0.28 -4.91
CA LEU A 49 4.68 1.61 -5.33
C LEU A 49 5.76 2.69 -5.29
N SER A 50 6.69 2.62 -4.34
CA SER A 50 7.78 3.61 -4.22
C SER A 50 8.85 3.41 -5.29
N SER A 51 9.05 2.18 -5.79
CA SER A 51 10.00 1.87 -6.87
C SER A 51 9.42 2.10 -8.28
N LEU A 52 8.10 1.98 -8.46
CA LEU A 52 7.40 2.24 -9.73
C LEU A 52 7.79 3.57 -10.42
N PRO A 53 7.80 4.74 -9.75
CA PRO A 53 8.15 6.00 -10.40
C PRO A 53 9.60 6.06 -10.88
N PHE A 54 10.53 5.29 -10.30
CA PHE A 54 11.89 5.21 -10.81
C PHE A 54 11.97 4.45 -12.15
N MET A 55 11.13 3.43 -12.34
CA MET A 55 11.04 2.67 -13.59
C MET A 55 10.23 3.40 -14.66
N LEU A 56 9.07 3.96 -14.30
CA LEU A 56 8.12 4.54 -15.26
C LEU A 56 8.46 5.98 -15.65
N LEU A 57 8.97 6.81 -14.73
CA LEU A 57 9.23 8.23 -15.00
C LEU A 57 10.68 8.49 -15.43
N ARG A 58 11.29 7.56 -16.18
CA ARG A 58 12.70 7.63 -16.62
C ARG A 58 13.05 8.87 -17.47
N ASN A 59 12.04 9.56 -18.01
CA ASN A 59 12.20 10.79 -18.79
C ASN A 59 12.01 12.09 -17.96
N LYS A 60 11.67 12.01 -16.67
CA LYS A 60 11.47 13.17 -15.78
C LYS A 60 12.72 13.46 -14.94
N PRO A 61 12.92 14.71 -14.46
CA PRO A 61 14.02 15.05 -13.57
C PRO A 61 13.96 14.24 -12.26
N LEU A 62 15.13 13.94 -11.70
CA LEU A 62 15.28 13.14 -10.48
C LEU A 62 14.45 13.67 -9.30
N SER A 63 14.37 15.01 -9.12
CA SER A 63 13.56 15.60 -8.04
C SER A 63 12.07 15.31 -8.19
N SER A 64 11.54 15.34 -9.42
CA SER A 64 10.13 15.04 -9.68
C SER A 64 9.82 13.56 -9.46
N ARG A 65 10.78 12.66 -9.69
CA ARG A 65 10.60 11.24 -9.35
C ARG A 65 10.59 11.02 -7.86
N LEU A 66 11.50 11.70 -7.15
CA LEU A 66 11.60 11.61 -5.70
C LEU A 66 10.33 12.10 -5.03
N THR A 67 9.81 13.27 -5.44
CA THR A 67 8.56 13.81 -4.87
C THR A 67 7.37 12.89 -5.13
N ILE A 68 7.24 12.33 -6.34
CA ILE A 68 6.16 11.40 -6.66
C ILE A 68 6.32 10.09 -5.88
N ALA A 69 7.53 9.53 -5.78
CA ALA A 69 7.80 8.32 -5.00
C ALA A 69 7.49 8.50 -3.52
N THR A 70 7.96 9.60 -2.93
CA THR A 70 7.71 9.93 -1.53
C THR A 70 6.23 10.14 -1.27
N LEU A 71 5.52 10.86 -2.16
CA LEU A 71 4.08 11.08 -2.02
C LEU A 71 3.29 9.77 -2.12
N LEU A 72 3.60 8.92 -3.10
CA LEU A 72 2.95 7.61 -3.27
C LEU A 72 3.20 6.72 -2.04
N GLY A 73 4.46 6.63 -1.61
CA GLY A 73 4.85 5.85 -0.44
C GLY A 73 4.14 6.34 0.82
N PHE A 74 4.13 7.65 1.05
CA PHE A 74 3.49 8.27 2.22
C PHE A 74 1.98 8.01 2.26
N ILE A 75 1.27 8.20 1.14
CA ILE A 75 -0.16 7.90 1.06
C ILE A 75 -0.41 6.41 1.30
N THR A 76 0.41 5.54 0.73
CA THR A 76 0.28 4.07 0.92
C THR A 76 0.44 3.68 2.38
N VAL A 77 1.43 4.26 3.07
CA VAL A 77 1.65 4.03 4.51
C VAL A 77 0.46 4.53 5.32
N LEU A 78 -0.10 5.71 5.01
CA LEU A 78 -1.27 6.23 5.69
C LEU A 78 -2.50 5.32 5.51
N VAL A 79 -2.77 4.84 4.29
CA VAL A 79 -3.89 3.92 4.02
C VAL A 79 -3.69 2.60 4.73
N TRP A 80 -2.47 2.06 4.71
CA TRP A 80 -2.12 0.81 5.39
C TRP A 80 -2.29 0.91 6.92
N LEU A 81 -1.83 2.01 7.52
CA LEU A 81 -2.05 2.30 8.94
C LEU A 81 -3.53 2.53 9.25
N ALA A 82 -4.27 3.25 8.40
CA ALA A 82 -5.71 3.46 8.58
C ALA A 82 -6.46 2.12 8.58
N GLY A 83 -6.17 1.23 7.62
CA GLY A 83 -6.71 -0.14 7.62
C GLY A 83 -6.34 -0.92 8.88
N PHE A 84 -5.11 -0.77 9.38
CA PHE A 84 -4.67 -1.42 10.62
C PHE A 84 -5.43 -0.95 11.85
N PHE A 85 -5.61 0.37 12.01
CA PHE A 85 -6.34 0.95 13.13
C PHE A 85 -7.84 0.65 13.05
N ILE A 86 -8.44 0.73 11.85
CA ILE A 86 -9.87 0.48 11.66
C ILE A 86 -10.20 -1.01 11.86
N ALA A 87 -9.34 -1.92 11.40
CA ALA A 87 -9.52 -3.35 11.58
C ALA A 87 -9.30 -3.82 13.03
N ASP A 88 -8.95 -2.91 13.95
CA ASP A 88 -8.70 -3.10 15.39
C ASP A 88 -8.40 -4.55 15.80
N PHE A 89 -7.24 -5.01 15.32
CA PHE A 89 -6.76 -6.38 15.53
C PHE A 89 -6.69 -6.78 17.01
N ARG A 90 -6.64 -5.80 17.94
CA ARG A 90 -6.61 -6.03 19.39
C ARG A 90 -7.99 -6.17 20.02
N ILE A 91 -9.01 -5.43 19.56
CA ILE A 91 -10.39 -5.63 20.04
C ILE A 91 -10.89 -7.02 19.65
N ILE A 92 -10.58 -7.50 18.44
CA ILE A 92 -11.06 -8.82 17.98
C ILE A 92 -10.38 -9.98 18.73
N CYS A 93 -9.06 -9.95 18.95
CA CYS A 93 -8.37 -10.98 19.76
C CYS A 93 -8.74 -10.94 21.26
N ARG A 94 -9.44 -9.91 21.75
CA ARG A 94 -9.91 -9.83 23.15
C ARG A 94 -11.38 -10.22 23.32
N LEU A 95 -12.12 -10.39 22.22
CA LEU A 95 -13.54 -10.72 22.23
C LEU A 95 -13.83 -12.22 22.09
N PHE A 96 -12.82 -13.03 21.73
CA PHE A 96 -12.90 -14.49 21.62
C PHE A 96 -11.97 -15.19 22.61
#